data_AF-I1CKG0-F1
#
_entry.id   AF-I1CKG0-F1
#
_cell.length_a   1.000
_cell.length_b   1.000
_cell.length_c   1.000
_cell.angle_alpha   90.00
_cell.angle_beta   90.00
_cell.angle_gamma   90.00
#
_symmetry.space_group_name_H-M   'P 1'
#
loop_
_entity.id
_entity.type
_entity.pdbx_description
1 polymer ?
#
loop_
_entity_poly.entity_id
_entity_poly.type
_entity_poly.pdbx_seq_one_letter_code
_entity_poly.pdbx_strand_id
1 'polypeptide(L)'
;MFSLFHRRFLSTNKRYLTTATTQTSRYQKYIQQFKNKPGSYLTSFAILHELTAVAPFPVIYYALEASSVKIPFSDSFVEEGNKFVNKVRIHYGYEPLEADNQTMIHLVTTYCVVKVLLPVRLAASAAMTPTFAEKLISPSVQWIRRLKK
;
A
#
# COMPACT_ATOMS: atom_id res chain seq x y z
N MET A 1 22.96 -24.43 -71.16
CA MET A 1 24.13 -24.19 -70.29
C MET A 1 24.28 -22.68 -70.16
N PHE A 2 24.37 -22.18 -68.92
CA PHE A 2 24.54 -20.77 -68.50
C PHE A 2 23.30 -19.87 -68.32
N SER A 3 22.92 -19.76 -67.04
CA SER A 3 22.61 -18.50 -66.32
C SER A 3 21.28 -17.81 -66.71
N LEU A 4 20.14 -17.89 -66.00
CA LEU A 4 19.82 -17.95 -64.55
C LEU A 4 20.48 -16.88 -63.65
N PHE A 5 21.14 -15.89 -64.24
CA PHE A 5 21.86 -14.86 -63.51
C PHE A 5 21.41 -13.48 -64.01
N HIS A 6 20.44 -12.85 -63.32
CA HIS A 6 20.38 -11.38 -63.05
C HIS A 6 19.00 -10.84 -62.64
N ARG A 7 17.94 -11.66 -62.47
CA ARG A 7 16.69 -11.21 -61.81
C ARG A 7 16.82 -11.00 -60.28
N ARG A 8 17.95 -10.45 -59.81
CA ARG A 8 18.28 -10.38 -58.38
C ARG A 8 18.91 -9.06 -57.94
N PHE A 9 18.52 -7.93 -58.52
CA PHE A 9 19.11 -6.63 -58.16
C PHE A 9 18.16 -5.49 -57.79
N LEU A 10 16.84 -5.68 -57.75
CA LEU A 10 15.90 -4.59 -57.37
C LEU A 10 14.87 -5.01 -56.31
N SER A 11 15.28 -5.77 -55.29
CA SER A 11 14.41 -6.12 -54.15
C SER A 11 15.15 -6.08 -52.81
N THR A 12 16.08 -5.14 -52.66
CA THR A 12 16.96 -5.09 -51.47
C THR A 12 17.09 -3.67 -50.92
N ASN A 13 15.99 -2.91 -50.90
CA ASN A 13 16.01 -1.62 -50.17
C ASN A 13 14.68 -1.24 -49.50
N LYS A 14 14.03 -2.23 -48.86
CA LYS A 14 12.91 -2.02 -47.91
C LYS A 14 13.04 -2.90 -46.66
N ARG A 15 14.28 -3.14 -46.20
CA ARG A 15 14.56 -3.94 -44.99
C ARG A 15 15.43 -3.22 -43.95
N TYR A 16 15.55 -1.90 -44.05
CA TYR A 16 16.22 -1.07 -43.05
C TYR A 16 15.26 -0.19 -42.23
N LEU A 17 13.93 -0.33 -42.42
CA LEU A 17 12.90 0.42 -41.68
C LEU A 17 12.10 -0.45 -40.69
N THR A 18 12.66 -1.56 -40.23
CA THR A 18 11.96 -2.51 -39.35
C THR A 18 12.84 -3.04 -38.23
N THR A 19 13.57 -2.16 -37.57
CA THR A 19 14.11 -2.41 -36.23
C THR A 19 14.30 -1.07 -35.50
N ALA A 20 13.26 -0.24 -35.50
CA ALA A 20 13.08 0.64 -34.35
C ALA A 20 12.77 -0.28 -33.17
N THR A 21 13.81 -0.74 -32.48
CA THR A 21 13.68 -1.35 -31.17
C THR A 21 12.94 -0.34 -30.31
N THR A 22 11.63 -0.51 -30.16
CA THR A 22 10.90 0.07 -29.06
C THR A 22 11.52 -0.53 -27.81
N GLN A 23 12.60 0.08 -27.33
CA GLN A 23 12.98 0.01 -25.93
C GLN A 23 11.79 0.61 -25.20
N THR A 24 10.80 -0.25 -24.92
CA THR A 24 9.71 0.11 -24.05
C THR A 24 10.38 0.42 -22.73
N SER A 25 10.47 1.72 -22.41
CA SER A 25 11.08 2.13 -21.16
C SER A 25 10.36 1.37 -20.06
N ARG A 26 11.08 0.89 -19.04
CA ARG A 26 10.50 0.06 -17.98
C ARG A 26 9.22 0.68 -17.43
N TYR A 27 9.14 2.01 -17.40
CA TYR A 27 8.00 2.84 -17.06
C TYR A 27 6.79 2.70 -18.00
N GLN A 28 6.99 2.55 -19.31
CA GLN A 28 5.90 2.33 -20.28
C GLN A 28 5.15 1.02 -20.02
N LYS A 29 5.84 -0.03 -19.52
CA LYS A 29 5.19 -1.31 -19.14
C LYS A 29 4.28 -1.13 -17.92
N TYR A 30 4.74 -0.39 -16.91
CA TYR A 30 3.89 -0.03 -15.76
C TYR A 30 2.64 0.73 -16.22
N ILE A 31 2.82 1.78 -17.03
CA ILE A 31 1.70 2.62 -17.52
C ILE A 31 0.72 1.79 -18.38
N GLN A 32 1.21 0.87 -19.22
CA GLN A 32 0.36 -0.01 -20.03
C GLN A 32 -0.43 -1.03 -19.19
N GLN A 33 0.15 -1.56 -18.10
CA GLN A 33 -0.54 -2.47 -17.19
C GLN A 33 -1.68 -1.77 -16.41
N PHE A 34 -1.48 -0.52 -15.98
CA PHE A 34 -2.52 0.30 -15.36
C PHE A 34 -3.69 0.57 -16.32
N LYS A 35 -3.40 0.87 -17.59
CA LYS A 35 -4.41 1.21 -18.61
C LYS A 35 -5.35 0.04 -18.91
N ASN A 36 -4.85 -1.20 -18.82
CA ASN A 36 -5.62 -2.38 -19.21
C ASN A 36 -6.58 -2.88 -18.13
N LYS A 37 -6.35 -2.57 -16.84
CA LYS A 37 -7.20 -2.99 -15.71
C LYS A 37 -7.22 -1.97 -14.55
N PRO A 38 -7.72 -0.74 -14.76
CA PRO A 38 -7.62 0.33 -13.77
C PRO A 38 -8.32 -0.01 -12.44
N GLY A 39 -9.47 -0.69 -12.50
CA GLY A 39 -10.23 -1.06 -11.29
C GLY A 39 -9.48 -2.01 -10.36
N SER A 40 -8.79 -3.02 -10.90
CA SER A 40 -8.08 -4.02 -10.08
C SER A 40 -6.87 -3.43 -9.34
N TYR A 41 -6.22 -2.44 -9.94
CA TYR A 41 -5.10 -1.73 -9.32
C TYR A 41 -5.61 -0.76 -8.26
N LEU A 42 -6.71 -0.05 -8.52
CA LEU A 42 -7.32 0.84 -7.54
C LEU A 42 -7.82 0.08 -6.30
N THR A 43 -8.49 -1.07 -6.50
CA THR A 43 -8.95 -1.91 -5.38
C THR A 43 -7.78 -2.50 -4.59
N SER A 44 -6.74 -2.98 -5.29
CA SER A 44 -5.51 -3.46 -4.63
C SER A 44 -4.86 -2.35 -3.81
N PHE A 45 -4.73 -1.15 -4.38
CA PHE A 45 -4.17 0.00 -3.69
C PHE A 45 -4.98 0.36 -2.44
N ALA A 46 -6.31 0.42 -2.54
CA ALA A 46 -7.18 0.72 -1.40
C ALA A 46 -7.03 -0.32 -0.27
N ILE A 47 -7.05 -1.61 -0.61
CA ILE A 47 -6.85 -2.68 0.38
C ILE A 47 -5.48 -2.53 1.06
N LEU A 48 -4.43 -2.28 0.28
CA LEU A 48 -3.08 -2.13 0.81
C LEU A 48 -2.92 -0.85 1.63
N HIS A 49 -3.61 0.22 1.26
CA HIS A 49 -3.64 1.49 1.99
C HIS A 49 -4.25 1.31 3.38
N GLU A 50 -5.35 0.55 3.47
CA GLU A 50 -6.02 0.25 4.74
C GLU A 50 -5.18 -0.70 5.60
N LEU A 51 -4.61 -1.75 4.99
CA LEU A 51 -3.76 -2.70 5.73
C LEU A 51 -2.52 -2.01 6.31
N THR A 52 -1.90 -1.13 5.54
CA THR A 52 -0.77 -0.31 6.02
C THR A 52 -1.21 0.81 6.97
N ALA A 53 -2.50 1.09 7.15
CA ALA A 53 -3.02 1.96 8.21
C ALA A 53 -3.13 1.21 9.55
N VAL A 54 -3.60 -0.04 9.51
CA VAL A 54 -3.86 -0.86 10.69
C VAL A 54 -2.58 -1.49 11.24
N ALA A 55 -1.72 -2.04 10.38
CA ALA A 55 -0.54 -2.80 10.80
C ALA A 55 0.47 -2.01 11.66
N PRO A 56 0.78 -0.73 11.37
CA PRO A 56 1.71 0.03 12.20
C PRO A 56 1.15 0.40 13.57
N PHE A 57 -0.17 0.40 13.74
CA PHE A 57 -0.81 0.85 14.98
C PHE A 57 -0.34 0.06 16.21
N PRO A 58 -0.47 -1.29 16.29
CA PRO A 58 0.03 -2.05 17.43
C PRO A 58 1.56 -1.97 17.56
N VAL A 59 2.29 -1.95 16.44
CA VAL A 59 3.76 -1.88 16.45
C VAL A 59 4.25 -0.60 17.13
N ILE A 60 3.70 0.55 16.72
CA ILE A 60 4.06 1.85 17.27
C ILE A 60 3.57 1.98 18.71
N TYR A 61 2.35 1.54 19.00
CA TYR A 61 1.79 1.59 20.35
C TYR A 61 2.67 0.81 21.34
N TYR A 62 2.99 -0.46 21.06
CA TYR A 62 3.84 -1.26 21.93
C TYR A 62 5.27 -0.73 22.00
N ALA A 63 5.79 -0.15 20.92
CA ALA A 63 7.10 0.51 20.96
C ALA A 63 7.09 1.74 21.88
N LEU A 64 6.00 2.53 21.87
CA LEU A 64 5.82 3.69 22.75
C LEU A 64 5.55 3.30 24.20
N GLU A 65 4.85 2.19 24.44
CA GLU A 65 4.60 1.69 25.80
C GLU A 65 5.87 1.06 26.40
N ALA A 66 6.65 0.34 25.59
CA ALA A 66 7.94 -0.22 26.01
C ALA A 66 9.01 0.86 26.21
N SER A 67 8.90 1.96 25.46
CA SER A 67 9.72 3.15 25.67
C SER A 67 9.11 3.91 26.84
N SER A 68 9.68 3.87 28.04
CA SER A 68 9.22 4.62 29.23
C SER A 68 9.31 6.16 29.09
N VAL A 69 9.21 6.67 27.87
CA VAL A 69 9.23 8.07 27.48
C VAL A 69 7.86 8.68 27.80
N LYS A 70 7.86 9.52 28.82
CA LYS A 70 6.71 10.38 29.12
C LYS A 70 6.56 11.41 28.00
N ILE A 71 5.51 11.29 27.19
CA ILE A 71 5.26 12.26 26.11
C ILE A 71 4.90 13.61 26.76
N PRO A 72 5.48 14.73 26.32
CA PRO A 72 5.35 16.03 26.98
C PRO A 72 3.99 16.69 26.71
N PHE A 73 2.93 16.10 27.23
CA PHE A 73 1.61 16.72 27.37
C PHE A 73 1.45 17.24 28.80
N SER A 74 0.70 18.32 28.99
CA SER A 74 0.43 18.80 30.35
C SER A 74 -0.41 17.78 31.11
N ASP A 75 -0.15 17.61 32.41
CA ASP A 75 -0.87 16.63 33.23
C ASP A 75 -2.39 16.91 33.25
N SER A 76 -2.80 18.18 33.06
CA SER A 76 -4.21 18.57 32.89
C SER A 76 -4.87 17.94 31.66
N PHE A 77 -4.16 17.84 30.52
CA PHE A 77 -4.68 17.19 29.32
C PHE A 77 -4.80 15.67 29.50
N VAL A 78 -3.86 15.07 30.24
CA VAL A 78 -3.89 13.64 30.56
C VAL A 78 -5.10 13.32 31.44
N GLU A 79 -5.31 14.11 32.50
CA GLU A 79 -6.44 13.94 33.41
C GLU A 79 -7.79 14.14 32.70
N GLU A 80 -7.92 15.18 31.88
CA GLU A 80 -9.15 15.45 31.13
C GLU A 80 -9.45 14.34 30.10
N GLY A 81 -8.42 13.86 29.40
CA GLY A 81 -8.51 12.72 28.51
C GLY A 81 -8.95 11.44 29.23
N ASN A 82 -8.36 11.17 30.40
CA ASN A 82 -8.70 10.01 31.21
C ASN A 82 -10.12 10.09 31.77
N LYS A 83 -10.63 11.28 32.14
CA LYS A 83 -12.04 11.47 32.53
C LYS A 83 -13.00 11.06 31.42
N PHE A 84 -12.71 11.46 30.18
CA PHE A 84 -13.53 11.07 29.03
C PHE A 84 -13.49 9.55 28.78
N VAL A 85 -12.29 8.95 28.77
CA VAL A 85 -12.12 7.51 28.56
C VAL A 85 -12.77 6.71 29.69
N ASN A 86 -12.64 7.14 30.94
CA ASN A 86 -13.23 6.49 32.11
C ASN A 86 -14.75 6.46 32.04
N LYS A 87 -15.38 7.54 31.55
CA LYS A 87 -16.84 7.56 31.33
C LYS A 87 -17.28 6.45 30.39
N VAL A 88 -16.50 6.18 29.34
CA VAL A 88 -16.76 5.08 28.41
C VAL A 88 -16.42 3.73 29.05
N ARG A 89 -15.24 3.58 29.67
CA ARG A 89 -14.79 2.34 30.30
C ARG A 89 -15.78 1.82 31.34
N ILE A 90 -16.24 2.70 32.23
CA ILE A 90 -17.20 2.37 33.29
C ILE A 90 -18.53 1.90 32.67
N HIS A 91 -18.96 2.50 31.55
CA HIS A 91 -20.17 2.08 30.85
C HIS A 91 -20.06 0.66 30.30
N TYR A 92 -18.86 0.23 29.89
CA TYR A 92 -18.58 -1.13 29.42
C TYR A 92 -18.14 -2.10 30.53
N GLY A 93 -18.17 -1.68 31.80
CA GLY A 93 -17.82 -2.53 32.95
C GLY A 93 -16.32 -2.70 33.22
N TYR A 94 -15.47 -1.80 32.70
CA TYR A 94 -14.03 -1.79 32.96
C TYR A 94 -13.65 -0.84 34.09
N GLU A 95 -12.59 -1.19 34.82
CA GLU A 95 -12.01 -0.36 35.88
C GLU A 95 -11.55 1.01 35.36
N PRO A 96 -11.76 2.12 36.08
CA PRO A 96 -11.26 3.42 35.65
C PRO A 96 -9.72 3.43 35.57
N LEU A 97 -9.19 4.13 34.58
CA LEU A 97 -7.78 4.47 34.48
C LEU A 97 -7.41 5.51 35.55
N GLU A 98 -6.19 5.41 36.07
CA GLU A 98 -5.59 6.41 36.96
C GLU A 98 -5.47 7.77 36.26
N ALA A 99 -5.47 8.85 37.03
CA ALA A 99 -5.49 10.21 36.48
C ALA A 99 -4.25 10.54 35.63
N ASP A 100 -3.10 9.99 35.99
CA ASP A 100 -1.81 10.16 35.33
C ASP A 100 -1.49 9.07 34.29
N ASN A 101 -2.43 8.15 34.03
CA ASN A 101 -2.21 7.06 33.10
C ASN A 101 -2.01 7.56 31.66
N GLN A 102 -0.92 7.14 31.02
CA GLN A 102 -0.54 7.60 29.68
C GLN A 102 -1.14 6.77 28.54
N THR A 103 -1.96 5.77 28.81
CA THR A 103 -2.53 4.89 27.77
C THR A 103 -3.23 5.68 26.66
N MET A 104 -4.05 6.66 27.05
CA MET A 104 -4.76 7.52 26.10
C MET A 104 -3.78 8.36 25.27
N ILE A 105 -2.73 8.89 25.90
CA ILE A 105 -1.67 9.65 25.24
C ILE A 105 -0.86 8.81 24.27
N HIS A 106 -0.51 7.57 24.62
CA HIS A 106 0.21 6.65 23.73
C HIS A 106 -0.65 6.28 22.51
N LEU A 107 -1.96 6.10 22.68
CA LEU A 107 -2.89 5.87 21.56
C LEU A 107 -2.97 7.09 20.63
N VAL A 108 -3.12 8.30 21.20
CA VAL A 108 -3.14 9.55 20.41
C VAL A 108 -1.81 9.76 19.69
N THR A 109 -0.69 9.55 20.38
CA THR A 109 0.65 9.67 19.81
C THR A 109 0.86 8.67 18.69
N THR A 110 0.47 7.42 18.89
CA THR A 110 0.49 6.37 17.86
C THR A 110 -0.26 6.82 16.61
N TYR A 111 -1.49 7.31 16.78
CA TYR A 111 -2.30 7.81 15.67
C TYR A 111 -1.64 8.99 14.94
N CYS A 112 -1.05 9.93 15.68
CA CYS A 112 -0.29 11.04 15.11
C CYS A 112 0.90 10.53 14.30
N VAL A 113 1.67 9.57 14.81
CA VAL A 113 2.80 8.97 14.08
C VAL A 113 2.32 8.28 12.80
N VAL A 114 1.26 7.47 12.87
CA VAL A 114 0.66 6.83 11.68
C VAL A 114 0.22 7.86 10.63
N LYS A 115 -0.25 9.02 11.07
CA LYS A 115 -0.56 10.15 10.18
C LYS A 115 0.68 10.81 9.60
N VAL A 116 1.73 11.03 10.37
CA VAL A 116 3.00 11.56 9.84
C VAL A 116 3.58 10.61 8.78
N LEU A 117 3.39 9.30 8.96
CA LEU A 117 3.80 8.28 8.00
C LEU A 117 2.93 8.22 6.72
N LEU A 118 1.91 9.07 6.56
CA LEU A 118 1.04 9.07 5.37
C LEU A 118 1.81 9.11 4.03
N PRO A 119 2.85 9.95 3.81
CA PRO A 119 3.58 9.97 2.54
C PRO A 119 4.28 8.64 2.27
N VAL A 120 4.88 8.05 3.30
CA VAL A 120 5.55 6.75 3.23
C VAL A 120 4.55 5.65 2.94
N ARG A 121 3.38 5.68 3.59
CA ARG A 121 2.29 4.72 3.37
C ARG A 121 1.80 4.78 1.93
N LEU A 122 1.54 5.97 1.39
CA LEU A 122 1.10 6.14 0.00
C LEU A 122 2.16 5.60 -0.98
N ALA A 123 3.43 5.92 -0.78
CA ALA A 123 4.52 5.42 -1.61
C ALA A 123 4.67 3.89 -1.53
N ALA A 124 4.64 3.33 -0.32
CA ALA A 124 4.73 1.90 -0.09
C ALA A 124 3.54 1.14 -0.70
N SER A 125 2.31 1.61 -0.47
CA SER A 125 1.10 1.03 -1.06
C SER A 125 1.15 1.08 -2.59
N ALA A 126 1.56 2.21 -3.18
CA ALA A 126 1.67 2.35 -4.64
C ALA A 126 2.74 1.40 -5.23
N ALA A 127 3.90 1.28 -4.59
CA ALA A 127 4.99 0.40 -5.04
C ALA A 127 4.60 -1.09 -4.97
N MET A 128 3.85 -1.49 -3.95
CA MET A 128 3.42 -2.89 -3.75
C MET A 128 2.12 -3.26 -4.49
N THR A 129 1.36 -2.28 -4.99
CA THR A 129 0.12 -2.53 -5.74
C THR A 129 0.27 -3.51 -6.92
N PRO A 130 1.27 -3.39 -7.83
CA PRO A 130 1.38 -4.31 -8.97
C PRO A 130 1.62 -5.76 -8.53
N THR A 131 2.50 -5.99 -7.55
CA THR A 131 2.82 -7.33 -7.07
C THR A 131 1.65 -7.93 -6.28
N PHE A 132 0.91 -7.11 -5.52
CA PHE A 132 -0.28 -7.52 -4.79
C PHE A 132 -1.43 -7.90 -5.73
N ALA A 133 -1.70 -7.07 -6.74
CA ALA A 133 -2.74 -7.35 -7.73
C ALA A 133 -2.45 -8.67 -8.47
N GLU A 134 -1.20 -8.92 -8.85
CA GLU A 134 -0.82 -10.14 -9.55
C GLU A 134 -0.84 -11.38 -8.65
N LYS A 135 -0.25 -11.31 -7.45
CA LYS A 135 -0.10 -12.48 -6.57
C LYS A 135 -1.34 -12.82 -5.76
N LEU A 136 -2.14 -11.83 -5.36
CA LEU A 136 -3.26 -12.04 -4.45
C LEU A 136 -4.60 -12.10 -5.19
N ILE A 137 -4.83 -11.26 -6.21
CA ILE A 137 -6.11 -11.27 -6.94
C ILE A 137 -6.18 -12.41 -7.96
N SER A 138 -5.09 -12.73 -8.68
CA SER A 138 -5.11 -13.80 -9.68
C SER A 138 -5.55 -15.17 -9.13
N PRO A 139 -5.05 -15.67 -7.98
CA PRO A 139 -5.52 -16.94 -7.41
C PRO A 139 -6.95 -16.83 -6.86
N SER A 140 -7.31 -15.74 -6.19
CA SER A 140 -8.65 -15.57 -5.60
C SER A 140 -9.75 -15.54 -6.66
N VAL A 141 -9.53 -14.88 -7.81
CA VAL A 141 -10.49 -14.87 -8.91
C VAL A 141 -10.66 -16.26 -9.54
N GLN A 142 -9.57 -17.04 -9.65
CA GLN A 142 -9.64 -18.42 -10.14
C GLN A 142 -10.42 -19.32 -9.17
N TRP A 143 -10.25 -19.12 -7.86
CA TRP A 143 -10.96 -19.87 -6.82
C TRP A 143 -12.47 -19.57 -6.83
N ILE A 144 -12.85 -18.29 -6.91
CA ILE A 144 -14.26 -17.87 -6.99
C ILE A 144 -14.95 -18.43 -8.25
N ARG A 145 -14.25 -18.44 -9.38
CA ARG A 145 -14.77 -19.03 -10.63
C ARG A 145 -14.98 -20.54 -10.55
N ARG A 146 -14.24 -21.25 -9.69
CA ARG A 146 -14.42 -22.69 -9.45
C ARG A 146 -15.62 -23.00 -8.57
N LEU A 147 -16.01 -22.10 -7.66
CA LEU A 147 -17.17 -22.26 -6.78
C LEU A 147 -18.51 -21.92 -7.45
N LYS A 148 -18.47 -21.13 -8.53
CA LYS A 148 -19.65 -20.80 -9.35
C LYS A 148 -19.93 -21.82 -10.46
N LYS A 149 -19.12 -22.85 -10.59
CA LYS A 149 -19.29 -23.95 -11.53
C LYS A 149 -19.82 -25.16 -10.80
#